data_AF-A0A7K0VD82-F1
#
_entry.id   AF-A0A7K0VD82-F1
#
_cell.length_a   1.000
_cell.length_b   1.000
_cell.length_c   1.000
_cell.angle_alpha   90.00
_cell.angle_beta   90.00
_cell.angle_gamma   90.00
#
_symmetry.space_group_name_H-M   'P 1'
#
loop_
_entity.id
_entity.type
_entity.pdbx_description
1 polymer ?
#
loop_
_entity_poly.entity_id
_entity_poly.type
_entity_poly.pdbx_seq_one_letter_code
_entity_poly.pdbx_strand_id
1 'polypeptide(L)'
;MFAVGRYRVERVTDGVRSHVADEVAVEEPLEIRIAGCPPWRTMRTPGDDIDLALGWLVSEGAITSADEVFSAQECSSGEGL
;
A
#
# COMPACT_ATOMS: atom_id res chain seq x y z
N MET A 1 1.83 -10.03 0.43
CA MET A 1 2.92 -9.16 0.92
C MET A 1 2.77 -9.00 2.44
N PHE A 2 3.85 -8.75 3.19
CA PHE A 2 3.77 -8.50 4.65
C PHE A 2 3.76 -7.00 4.95
N ALA A 3 2.88 -6.56 5.84
CA ALA A 3 2.77 -5.17 6.31
C ALA A 3 3.96 -4.71 7.16
N VAL A 4 4.70 -5.67 7.75
CA VAL A 4 5.82 -5.41 8.65
C VAL A 4 7.01 -6.28 8.23
N GLY A 5 8.18 -5.65 8.12
CA GLY A 5 9.45 -6.29 7.85
C GLY A 5 10.34 -6.29 9.09
N ARG A 6 11.17 -7.32 9.24
CA ARG A 6 12.09 -7.45 10.38
C ARG A 6 13.52 -7.17 9.95
N TYR A 7 14.10 -6.10 10.50
CA TYR A 7 15.41 -5.60 10.09
C TYR A 7 16.40 -5.65 11.25
N ARG A 8 17.68 -5.89 10.94
CA ARG A 8 18.76 -5.71 11.91
C ARG A 8 19.11 -4.22 11.95
N VAL A 9 19.01 -3.62 13.14
CA VAL A 9 19.38 -2.23 13.38
C VAL A 9 20.54 -2.15 14.37
N GLU A 10 21.28 -1.04 14.35
CA GLU A 10 22.23 -0.69 15.42
C GLU A 10 21.52 0.25 16.40
N ARG A 11 21.41 -0.16 17.66
CA ARG A 11 20.86 0.66 18.75
C ARG A 11 22.00 1.24 19.56
N VAL A 12 21.98 2.56 19.76
CA VAL A 12 22.94 3.29 20.58
C VAL A 12 22.25 3.83 21.82
N THR A 13 22.75 3.49 23.01
CA THR A 13 22.22 3.96 24.30
C THR A 13 23.40 4.29 25.22
N ASP A 14 23.49 5.53 25.70
CA ASP A 14 24.59 6.02 26.54
C ASP A 14 26.00 5.72 25.97
N GLY A 15 26.14 5.80 24.65
CA GLY A 15 27.38 5.48 23.94
C GLY A 15 27.65 3.98 23.75
N VAL A 16 26.86 3.10 24.35
CA VAL A 16 26.92 1.65 24.13
C VAL A 16 26.16 1.30 22.84
N ARG A 17 26.81 0.55 21.95
CA ARG A 17 26.23 0.08 20.68
C ARG A 17 25.85 -1.39 20.78
N SER A 18 24.69 -1.75 20.26
CA SER A 18 24.22 -3.13 20.18
C SER A 18 23.44 -3.37 18.89
N HIS A 19 23.46 -4.60 18.38
CA HIS A 19 22.61 -4.98 17.25
C HIS A 19 21.36 -5.68 17.77
N VAL A 20 20.19 -5.19 17.35
CA VAL A 20 18.89 -5.76 17.70
C VAL A 20 18.05 -5.94 16.44
N ALA A 21 17.07 -6.84 16.51
CA ALA A 21 16.05 -6.92 15.48
C ALA A 21 14.95 -5.91 15.80
N ASP A 22 14.49 -5.19 14.79
CA ASP A 22 13.38 -4.24 14.89
C ASP A 22 12.31 -4.56 13.84
N GLU A 23 11.07 -4.21 14.17
CA GLU A 23 9.91 -4.35 13.30
C GLU A 23 9.63 -3.00 12.65
N VAL A 24 9.65 -2.97 11.31
CA VAL A 24 9.49 -1.76 10.53
C VAL A 24 8.32 -1.93 9.59
N ALA A 25 7.41 -0.96 9.57
CA ALA A 25 6.32 -0.92 8.62
C ALA A 25 6.88 -0.95 7.18
N VAL A 26 6.30 -1.80 6.35
CA VAL A 26 6.62 -1.87 4.92
C VAL A 26 5.73 -0.88 4.19
N GLU A 27 6.30 -0.17 3.22
CA GLU A 27 5.55 0.59 2.23
C GLU A 27 5.84 0.05 0.83
N GLU A 28 4.79 -0.10 0.04
CA GLU A 28 4.87 -0.46 -1.37
C GLU A 28 4.07 0.52 -2.22
N PRO A 29 4.48 0.72 -3.49
CA PRO A 29 3.66 1.45 -4.43
C PRO A 29 2.39 0.65 -4.76
N LEU A 30 1.25 1.33 -4.73
CA LEU A 30 -0.01 0.89 -5.31
C LEU A 30 -0.38 1.81 -6.46
N GLU A 31 -0.74 1.23 -7.61
CA GLU A 31 -1.30 1.95 -8.75
C GLU A 31 -2.80 1.67 -8.85
N ILE A 32 -3.61 2.72 -8.73
CA ILE A 32 -5.07 2.67 -8.91
C ILE A 32 -5.38 3.05 -10.36
N ARG A 33 -6.10 2.17 -11.05
CA ARG A 33 -6.46 2.35 -12.47
C ARG A 33 -7.97 2.41 -12.63
N ILE A 34 -8.44 3.49 -13.25
CA ILE A 34 -9.86 3.72 -13.55
C ILE A 34 -9.99 3.87 -15.06
N ALA A 35 -11.05 3.28 -15.64
CA ALA A 35 -11.26 3.31 -17.08
C ALA A 35 -11.40 4.76 -17.59
N GLY A 36 -10.52 5.14 -18.53
CA GLY A 36 -10.53 6.48 -19.13
C GLY A 36 -9.84 7.57 -18.29
N CYS A 37 -9.29 7.25 -17.12
CA CYS A 37 -8.53 8.20 -16.30
C CYS A 37 -7.02 7.89 -16.31
N PRO A 38 -6.15 8.90 -16.11
CA PRO A 38 -4.76 8.64 -15.79
C PRO A 38 -4.62 7.77 -14.53
N PRO A 39 -3.63 6.87 -14.46
CA PRO A 39 -3.39 6.09 -13.26
C PRO A 39 -2.96 6.99 -12.10
N TRP A 40 -3.42 6.67 -10.90
CA TRP A 40 -2.98 7.32 -9.68
C TRP A 40 -2.07 6.39 -8.89
N ARG A 41 -1.07 6.94 -8.19
CA ARG A 41 -0.08 6.16 -7.45
C ARG A 41 0.09 6.68 -6.05
N THR A 42 0.19 5.78 -5.09
CA THR A 42 0.53 6.07 -3.69
C THR A 42 1.44 5.02 -3.10
N MET A 43 2.14 5.40 -2.04
CA MET A 43 2.72 4.44 -1.11
C MET A 43 1.63 3.96 -0.16
N ARG A 44 1.65 2.67 0.19
CA ARG A 44 0.73 2.07 1.15
C ARG A 44 1.39 0.92 1.89
N THR A 45 0.91 0.66 3.10
CA THR A 45 1.25 -0.57 3.81
C THR A 45 0.50 -1.76 3.21
N PRO A 46 1.18 -2.86 2.84
CA PRO A 46 0.53 -3.92 2.09
C PRO A 46 -0.56 -4.70 2.82
N GLY A 47 -1.64 -5.07 2.11
CA GLY A 47 -2.83 -5.74 2.64
C GLY A 47 -4.10 -5.41 1.84
N ASP A 48 -4.85 -4.41 2.28
CA ASP A 48 -6.24 -4.16 1.86
C ASP A 48 -6.35 -3.22 0.64
N ASP A 49 -5.82 -3.63 -0.51
CA ASP A 49 -5.69 -2.77 -1.70
C ASP A 49 -7.02 -2.31 -2.30
N ILE A 50 -7.99 -3.21 -2.42
CA ILE A 50 -9.30 -2.89 -2.98
C ILE A 50 -10.02 -1.88 -2.08
N ASP A 51 -10.06 -2.14 -0.77
CA ASP A 51 -10.70 -1.24 0.19
C ASP A 51 -10.03 0.13 0.21
N LEU A 52 -8.69 0.17 0.17
CA LEU A 52 -7.93 1.42 0.06
C LEU A 52 -8.28 2.18 -1.22
N ALA A 53 -8.34 1.49 -2.36
CA ALA A 53 -8.65 2.11 -3.64
C ALA A 53 -10.08 2.69 -3.67
N LEU A 54 -11.06 1.93 -3.17
CA LEU A 54 -12.45 2.39 -3.08
C LEU A 54 -12.59 3.57 -2.11
N GLY A 55 -11.95 3.50 -0.94
CA GLY A 55 -11.93 4.61 0.02
C GLY A 55 -11.26 5.87 -0.52
N TRP A 56 -10.21 5.70 -1.34
CA TRP A 56 -9.56 6.82 -2.03
C TRP A 56 -10.52 7.49 -3.03
N LEU A 57 -11.25 6.71 -3.84
CA LEU A 57 -12.24 7.26 -4.79
C LEU A 57 -13.34 8.07 -4.08
N VAL A 58 -13.81 7.60 -2.93
CA VAL A 58 -14.77 8.35 -2.10
C VAL A 58 -14.13 9.64 -1.56
N SER A 59 -12.90 9.57 -1.08
CA SER A 59 -12.20 10.71 -0.47
C SER A 59 -11.90 11.83 -1.46
N GLU A 60 -11.61 11.49 -2.72
CA GLU A 60 -11.41 12.45 -3.81
C GLU A 60 -12.74 12.92 -4.45
N GLY A 61 -13.88 12.37 -4.01
CA GLY A 61 -15.20 12.69 -4.56
C GLY A 61 -15.45 12.13 -5.96
N ALA A 62 -14.67 11.13 -6.37
CA ALA A 62 -14.84 10.44 -7.66
C ALA A 62 -16.09 9.55 -7.68
N ILE A 63 -16.48 9.00 -6.52
CA ILE A 63 -17.75 8.30 -6.30
C ILE A 63 -18.36 8.77 -4.98
N THR A 64 -19.68 8.67 -4.85
CA THR A 64 -20.41 9.04 -3.63
C THR A 64 -21.13 7.85 -2.99
N SER A 65 -21.25 6.74 -3.72
CA SER A 65 -21.94 5.53 -3.31
C SER A 65 -21.30 4.27 -3.92
N ALA A 66 -21.55 3.12 -3.29
CA ALA A 66 -21.05 1.83 -3.78
C ALA A 66 -21.71 1.41 -5.11
N ASP A 67 -22.94 1.87 -5.40
CA ASP A 67 -23.68 1.55 -6.63
C ASP A 67 -23.01 2.11 -7.90
N GLU A 68 -22.10 3.07 -7.75
CA GLU A 68 -21.31 3.64 -8.84
C GLU A 68 -20.12 2.74 -9.26
N VAL A 69 -19.85 1.67 -8.49
CA VAL A 69 -18.75 0.73 -8.74
C VAL A 69 -19.30 -0.56 -9.34
N PHE A 70 -19.02 -0.80 -10.62
CA PHE A 70 -19.41 -2.05 -11.28
C PHE A 70 -18.54 -3.24 -10.83
N SER A 71 -17.23 -3.06 -10.73
CA SER A 71 -16.29 -4.08 -10.27
C SER A 71 -14.96 -3.47 -9.83
N ALA A 72 -14.31 -4.05 -8.82
CA ALA A 72 -12.93 -3.77 -8.44
C ALA A 72 -12.16 -5.09 -8.35
N GLN A 73 -10.94 -5.13 -8.89
CA GLN A 73 -10.12 -6.33 -8.95
C GLN A 73 -8.67 -5.95 -8.74
N GLU A 74 -7.94 -6.76 -7.98
CA GLU A 74 -6.49 -6.64 -7.91
C GLU A 74 -5.90 -7.10 -9.24
N CYS A 75 -5.03 -6.27 -9.81
CA CYS A 75 -4.17 -6.71 -10.90
C CYS A 75 -3.13 -7.67 -10.33
N SER A 76 -3.42 -8.97 -10.33
CA SER A 76 -2.39 -9.96 -10.03
C SER A 76 -1.25 -9.77 -11.01
N SER A 77 -0.03 -9.59 -10.52
CA SER A 77 1.19 -9.49 -11.33
C SER A 77 1.33 -10.75 -12.20
N GLY A 78 0.74 -10.74 -13.40
CA GLY A 78 1.20 -11.58 -14.48
C GLY A 78 2.55 -11.04 -14.89
N GLU A 79 3.62 -11.79 -14.66
CA GLU A 79 4.79 -11.67 -15.53
C GLU A 79 4.29 -11.89 -16.96
N GLY A 80 4.16 -10.81 -17.72
CA GLY A 80 3.33 -10.80 -18.90
C GLY A 80 3.46 -9.54 -19.74
N LEU A 81 4.69 -9.02 -19.86
CA LEU A 81 5.27 -8.39 -21.05
C LEU A 81 6.79 -8.61 -21.03
#